data_AF-A0A1V4DMU8-F1
#
_entry.id   AF-A0A1V4DMU8-F1
#
_cell.length_a   1.000
_cell.length_b   1.000
_cell.length_c   1.000
_cell.angle_alpha   90.00
_cell.angle_beta   90.00
_cell.angle_gamma   90.00
#
_symmetry.space_group_name_H-M   'P 1'
#
loop_
_entity.id
_entity.type
_entity.pdbx_description
1 polymer ?
#
loop_
_entity_poly.entity_id
_entity_poly.type
_entity_poly.pdbx_seq_one_letter_code
_entity_poly.pdbx_strand_id
1 'polypeptide(L)'
;MGGVGYARHAFGSAVVSSESMTPAYGPGDRVFYERVDASEVRRGDVVMLSAPDRYHSDGLVMQRVIGVGGDRVKCCTGDGPGARITVNGKPLEEPYLKDGDVYGGFPMPYDVRVPEGRLFLLGDHRSSAADSRAFLSDHGGTLPASAIRGRVLDGSAAPGVLGAVIIAGAVMVLVGVGLGIAAFVVRRRARAAVPPAPPWAMQV
;
A
#
# COMPACT_ATOMS: atom_id res chain seq x y z
N MET A 1 17.14 -12.15 11.65
CA MET A 1 16.09 -11.19 12.04
C MET A 1 14.76 -11.73 11.50
N GLY A 2 13.95 -12.35 12.36
CA GLY A 2 12.80 -13.19 11.95
C GLY A 2 11.58 -12.41 11.44
N GLY A 3 10.63 -13.13 10.82
CA GLY A 3 9.51 -12.59 10.03
C GLY A 3 8.59 -11.56 10.69
N VAL A 4 8.56 -11.47 12.03
CA VAL A 4 7.81 -10.42 12.75
C VAL A 4 8.43 -9.03 12.56
N GLY A 5 9.76 -8.94 12.44
CA GLY A 5 10.46 -7.69 12.17
C GLY A 5 10.23 -7.19 10.73
N TYR A 6 10.18 -8.13 9.77
CA TYR A 6 9.85 -7.84 8.37
C TYR A 6 8.42 -7.30 8.24
N ALA A 7 7.43 -7.93 8.89
CA ALA A 7 6.04 -7.48 8.83
C ALA A 7 5.83 -6.05 9.38
N ARG A 8 6.52 -5.66 10.45
CA ARG A 8 6.47 -4.28 10.98
C ARG A 8 7.13 -3.25 10.05
N HIS A 9 8.11 -3.67 9.25
CA HIS A 9 8.78 -2.80 8.29
C HIS A 9 8.03 -2.72 6.96
N ALA A 10 7.29 -3.76 6.59
CA ALA A 10 6.49 -3.80 5.36
C ALA A 10 5.09 -3.20 5.52
N PHE A 11 4.50 -3.17 6.72
CA PHE A 11 3.13 -2.71 6.93
C PHE A 11 3.02 -1.66 8.05
N GLY A 12 1.97 -0.86 7.98
CA GLY A 12 1.58 0.11 9.00
C GLY A 12 0.05 0.15 9.18
N SER A 13 -0.39 0.89 10.18
CA SER A 13 -1.81 1.18 10.38
C SER A 13 -2.03 2.64 10.75
N ALA A 14 -3.22 3.15 10.43
CA ALA A 14 -3.64 4.50 10.76
C ALA A 14 -5.13 4.52 11.12
N VAL A 15 -5.52 5.53 11.91
CA VAL A 15 -6.95 5.84 12.13
C VAL A 15 -7.31 7.00 11.22
N VAL A 16 -8.37 6.84 10.45
CA VAL A 16 -8.90 7.89 9.58
C VAL A 16 -9.50 8.99 10.44
N SER A 17 -9.07 10.24 10.22
CA SER A 17 -9.49 11.39 11.03
C SER A 17 -10.35 12.40 10.27
N SER A 18 -10.64 12.15 8.98
CA SER A 18 -11.33 13.09 8.09
C SER A 18 -12.40 12.41 7.25
N GLU A 19 -13.32 13.20 6.71
CA GLU A 19 -14.38 12.70 5.81
C GLU A 19 -13.98 12.67 4.33
N SER A 20 -12.74 13.06 3.99
CA SER A 20 -12.26 13.24 2.61
C SER A 20 -12.33 11.98 1.74
N MET A 21 -12.41 10.80 2.37
CA MET A 21 -12.46 9.50 1.73
C MET A 21 -13.79 8.75 1.96
N THR A 22 -14.81 9.44 2.47
CA THR A 22 -16.16 8.86 2.55
C THR A 22 -16.76 8.66 1.15
N PRO A 23 -17.61 7.65 0.93
CA PRO A 23 -18.17 6.70 1.90
C PRO A 23 -17.27 5.50 2.23
N ALA A 24 -16.20 5.27 1.45
CA ALA A 24 -15.37 4.08 1.60
C ALA A 24 -14.59 4.03 2.93
N TYR A 25 -14.11 5.19 3.40
CA TYR A 25 -13.40 5.32 4.67
C TYR A 25 -13.90 6.53 5.44
N GLY A 26 -14.40 6.30 6.65
CA GLY A 26 -14.95 7.32 7.54
C GLY A 26 -14.06 7.64 8.74
N PRO A 27 -14.27 8.80 9.40
CA PRO A 27 -13.60 9.10 10.65
C PRO A 27 -13.76 7.98 11.69
N GLY A 28 -12.66 7.56 12.31
CA GLY A 28 -12.62 6.48 13.28
C GLY A 28 -12.23 5.11 12.69
N ASP A 29 -12.31 4.94 11.36
CA ASP A 29 -11.92 3.69 10.72
C ASP A 29 -10.44 3.42 10.92
N ARG A 30 -10.10 2.15 11.19
CA ARG A 30 -8.71 1.70 11.28
C ARG A 30 -8.33 1.02 9.98
N VAL A 31 -7.38 1.60 9.27
CA VAL A 31 -6.86 1.06 8.01
C VAL A 31 -5.48 0.47 8.19
N PHE A 32 -5.19 -0.57 7.41
CA PHE A 32 -3.85 -1.11 7.24
C PHE A 32 -3.31 -0.69 5.88
N TYR A 33 -2.03 -0.40 5.82
CA TYR A 33 -1.36 -0.08 4.57
C TYR A 33 -0.03 -0.81 4.47
N GLU A 34 0.33 -1.18 3.25
CA GLU A 34 1.64 -1.67 2.90
C GLU A 34 2.55 -0.50 2.51
N ARG A 35 3.81 -0.54 2.94
CA ARG A 35 4.84 0.35 2.45
C ARG A 35 5.24 -0.14 1.05
N VAL A 36 5.12 0.74 0.07
CA VAL A 36 5.37 0.44 -1.35
C VAL A 36 6.35 1.44 -1.91
N ASP A 37 7.14 1.02 -2.90
CA ASP A 37 7.97 1.94 -3.64
C ASP A 37 7.12 2.84 -4.53
N ALA A 38 7.62 4.06 -4.79
CA ALA A 38 6.96 5.03 -5.66
C ALA A 38 6.60 4.44 -7.04
N SER A 39 7.44 3.53 -7.56
CA SER A 39 7.25 2.87 -8.85
C SER A 39 6.15 1.80 -8.85
N GLU A 40 5.60 1.44 -7.69
CA GLU A 40 4.54 0.43 -7.54
C GLU A 40 3.15 1.05 -7.39
N VAL A 41 3.07 2.36 -7.20
CA VAL A 41 1.81 3.10 -7.10
C VAL A 41 1.11 3.14 -8.47
N ARG A 42 -0.18 2.82 -8.49
CA ARG A 42 -1.01 2.73 -9.70
C ARG A 42 -2.25 3.61 -9.58
N ARG A 43 -2.89 3.92 -10.71
CA ARG A 43 -4.21 4.57 -10.72
C ARG A 43 -5.20 3.70 -9.96
N GLY A 44 -6.06 4.33 -9.18
CA GLY A 44 -7.06 3.67 -8.34
C GLY A 44 -6.57 3.33 -6.94
N ASP A 45 -5.25 3.27 -6.70
CA ASP A 45 -4.70 3.00 -5.37
C ASP A 45 -5.18 4.08 -4.38
N VAL A 46 -5.57 3.65 -3.17
CA VAL A 46 -5.77 4.55 -2.04
C VAL A 46 -4.46 4.58 -1.26
N VAL A 47 -3.93 5.77 -1.01
CA VAL A 47 -2.59 5.96 -0.45
C VAL A 47 -2.63 6.82 0.79
N MET A 48 -1.77 6.49 1.75
CA MET A 48 -1.41 7.35 2.87
C MET A 48 -0.20 8.17 2.46
N LEU A 49 -0.27 9.49 2.60
CA LEU A 49 0.80 10.41 2.21
C LEU A 49 1.13 11.40 3.33
N SER A 50 2.34 11.94 3.30
CA SER A 50 2.80 12.99 4.22
C SER A 50 3.34 14.16 3.41
N ALA A 51 2.74 15.34 3.58
CA ALA A 51 3.14 16.57 2.91
C ALA A 51 2.92 17.77 3.86
N PRO A 52 3.77 17.93 4.89
CA PRO A 52 3.56 18.92 5.95
C PRO A 52 3.53 20.36 5.43
N ASP A 53 4.31 20.68 4.39
CA ASP A 53 4.31 22.00 3.76
C ASP A 53 2.96 22.36 3.13
N ARG A 54 2.22 21.34 2.68
CA ARG A 54 0.93 21.47 2.00
C ARG A 54 -0.25 21.47 2.97
N TYR A 55 -0.17 20.66 4.02
CA TYR A 55 -1.26 20.41 4.95
C TYR A 55 -1.08 21.05 6.32
N HIS A 56 0.06 21.71 6.55
CA HIS A 56 0.44 22.31 7.83
C HIS A 56 0.29 21.34 9.01
N SER A 57 0.60 20.06 8.77
CA SER A 57 0.43 18.97 9.71
C SER A 57 1.43 17.85 9.43
N ASP A 58 1.99 17.26 10.49
CA ASP A 58 2.82 16.06 10.41
C ASP A 58 2.00 14.77 10.22
N GLY A 59 0.66 14.89 10.25
CA GLY A 59 -0.26 13.78 10.05
C GLY A 59 -0.21 13.18 8.65
N LEU A 60 -0.72 11.96 8.54
CA LEU A 60 -0.94 11.33 7.24
C LEU A 60 -2.29 11.73 6.66
N VAL A 61 -2.32 11.99 5.37
CA VAL A 61 -3.54 12.26 4.60
C VAL A 61 -3.82 11.06 3.70
N MET A 62 -5.10 10.69 3.57
CA MET A 62 -5.54 9.60 2.70
C MET A 62 -6.18 10.17 1.44
N GLN A 63 -5.73 9.73 0.27
CA GLN A 63 -6.28 10.13 -1.03
C GLN A 63 -6.22 8.99 -2.02
N ARG A 64 -6.98 9.09 -3.12
CA ARG A 64 -6.94 8.16 -4.25
C ARG A 64 -6.05 8.69 -5.36
N VAL A 65 -5.25 7.81 -5.93
CA VAL A 65 -4.41 8.09 -7.09
C VAL A 65 -5.25 8.12 -8.35
N ILE A 66 -5.39 9.29 -8.96
CA ILE A 66 -6.14 9.47 -10.20
C ILE A 66 -5.22 9.46 -11.43
N GLY A 67 -4.05 10.11 -11.31
CA GLY A 67 -3.05 10.16 -12.37
C GLY A 67 -1.66 9.85 -11.84
N VAL A 68 -0.87 9.15 -12.65
CA VAL A 68 0.56 8.88 -12.45
C VAL A 68 1.39 9.60 -13.52
N GLY A 69 2.72 9.57 -13.41
CA GLY A 69 3.62 10.18 -14.39
C GLY A 69 3.25 9.87 -15.84
N GLY A 70 3.23 10.93 -16.66
CA GLY A 70 2.85 10.88 -18.08
C GLY A 70 1.36 11.10 -18.35
N ASP A 71 0.50 11.00 -17.34
CA ASP A 71 -0.94 11.17 -17.51
C ASP A 71 -1.38 12.59 -17.80
N ARG A 72 -2.51 12.70 -18.48
CA ARG A 72 -3.28 13.93 -18.57
C ARG A 72 -4.62 13.76 -17.88
N VAL A 73 -4.81 14.42 -16.75
CA VAL A 73 -6.06 14.43 -15.98
C VAL A 73 -6.81 15.72 -16.27
N LYS A 74 -8.04 15.61 -16.74
CA LYS A 74 -8.88 16.76 -17.08
C LYS A 74 -10.27 16.63 -16.50
N CYS A 75 -10.72 17.67 -15.82
CA CYS A 75 -12.11 17.82 -15.39
C CYS A 75 -12.80 18.95 -16.16
N CYS A 76 -14.04 18.79 -16.59
CA CYS A 76 -14.84 17.55 -16.62
C CYS A 76 -15.57 17.46 -17.96
N THR A 77 -16.00 16.26 -18.36
CA THR A 77 -16.80 16.06 -19.57
C THR A 77 -18.25 16.45 -19.31
N GLY A 78 -18.69 17.58 -19.87
CA GLY A 78 -20.07 18.05 -19.73
C GLY A 78 -20.40 18.57 -18.33
N ASP A 79 -21.70 18.68 -18.06
CA ASP A 79 -22.27 19.24 -16.83
C ASP A 79 -23.25 18.26 -16.18
N GLY A 80 -23.45 18.39 -14.87
CA GLY A 80 -24.47 17.63 -14.12
C GLY A 80 -24.10 16.18 -13.79
N PRO A 81 -25.08 15.29 -13.52
CA PRO A 81 -24.85 13.95 -12.96
C PRO A 81 -24.03 12.99 -13.86
N GLY A 82 -23.94 13.30 -15.15
CA GLY A 82 -23.15 12.56 -16.12
C GLY A 82 -21.70 13.06 -16.26
N ALA A 83 -21.34 14.14 -15.56
CA ALA A 83 -19.99 14.69 -15.64
C ALA A 83 -18.96 13.67 -15.14
N ARG A 84 -17.82 13.61 -15.81
CA ARG A 84 -16.71 12.72 -15.45
C ARG A 84 -15.39 13.45 -15.58
N ILE A 85 -14.42 13.09 -14.76
CA ILE A 85 -13.03 13.39 -15.10
C ILE A 85 -12.58 12.47 -16.23
N THR A 86 -11.57 12.92 -16.99
CA THR A 86 -10.91 12.10 -18.00
C THR A 86 -9.46 11.90 -17.63
N VAL A 87 -8.96 10.69 -17.89
CA VAL A 87 -7.54 10.36 -17.82
C VAL A 87 -7.11 9.92 -19.20
N ASN A 88 -6.16 10.65 -19.79
CA ASN A 88 -5.68 10.44 -21.17
C ASN A 88 -6.83 10.45 -22.19
N GLY A 89 -7.79 11.36 -22.00
CA GLY A 89 -8.94 11.54 -22.88
C GLY A 89 -10.06 10.50 -22.72
N LYS A 90 -9.88 9.49 -21.85
CA LYS A 90 -10.91 8.49 -21.55
C LYS A 90 -11.67 8.89 -20.29
N PRO A 91 -13.01 8.91 -20.28
CA PRO A 91 -13.80 9.10 -19.07
C PRO A 91 -13.40 8.07 -18.00
N LEU A 92 -13.22 8.53 -16.76
CA LEU A 92 -12.95 7.66 -15.63
C LEU A 92 -14.26 7.24 -14.98
N GLU A 93 -14.44 5.94 -14.75
CA GLU A 93 -15.50 5.41 -13.91
C GLU A 93 -15.12 5.54 -12.44
N GLU A 94 -15.96 6.20 -11.66
CA GLU A 94 -15.65 6.54 -10.27
C GLU A 94 -16.76 6.04 -9.31
N PRO A 95 -16.97 4.72 -9.18
CA PRO A 95 -18.04 4.17 -8.34
C PRO A 95 -17.83 4.43 -6.84
N TYR A 96 -16.65 4.90 -6.46
CA TYR A 96 -16.28 5.25 -5.09
C TYR A 96 -16.71 6.66 -4.67
N LEU A 97 -17.19 7.50 -5.60
CA LEU A 97 -17.54 8.89 -5.27
C LEU A 97 -18.75 8.98 -4.37
N LYS A 98 -18.63 9.81 -3.34
CA LYS A 98 -19.79 10.20 -2.54
C LYS A 98 -20.78 10.97 -3.40
N ASP A 99 -22.03 10.50 -3.41
CA ASP A 99 -23.16 11.07 -4.15
C ASP A 99 -22.93 11.22 -5.67
N GLY A 100 -21.91 10.55 -6.22
CA GLY A 100 -21.48 10.75 -7.60
C GLY A 100 -20.96 12.16 -7.91
N ASP A 101 -20.64 12.96 -6.90
CA ASP A 101 -20.21 14.35 -7.07
C ASP A 101 -18.77 14.42 -7.57
N VAL A 102 -18.60 14.76 -8.85
CA VAL A 102 -17.29 14.89 -9.48
C VAL A 102 -16.65 16.26 -9.19
N TYR A 103 -17.45 17.29 -8.92
CA TYR A 103 -16.97 18.67 -8.78
C TYR A 103 -16.55 19.00 -7.35
N GLY A 104 -17.27 18.49 -6.34
CA GLY A 104 -16.98 18.81 -4.95
C GLY A 104 -17.13 20.29 -4.62
N GLY A 105 -18.02 21.01 -5.31
CA GLY A 105 -18.15 22.46 -5.16
C GLY A 105 -16.98 23.28 -5.73
N PHE A 106 -16.04 22.67 -6.46
CA PHE A 106 -15.01 23.39 -7.24
C PHE A 106 -15.47 23.52 -8.71
N PRO A 107 -15.99 24.68 -9.14
CA PRO A 107 -16.46 24.86 -10.51
C PRO A 107 -15.32 25.08 -11.53
N MET A 108 -14.06 25.12 -11.08
CA MET A 108 -12.95 25.47 -11.94
C MET A 108 -12.48 24.27 -12.79
N PRO A 109 -12.49 24.39 -14.12
CA PRO A 109 -11.92 23.36 -14.98
C PRO A 109 -10.42 23.26 -14.73
N TYR A 110 -9.90 22.05 -14.81
CA TYR A 110 -8.46 21.79 -14.73
C TYR A 110 -8.03 20.79 -15.78
N ASP A 111 -6.80 20.96 -16.25
CA ASP A 111 -6.19 20.17 -17.30
C ASP A 111 -4.71 20.01 -16.97
N VAL A 112 -4.37 18.91 -16.32
CA VAL A 112 -3.07 18.70 -15.69
C VAL A 112 -2.35 17.57 -16.39
N ARG A 113 -1.14 17.85 -16.88
CA ARG A 113 -0.20 16.81 -17.31
C ARG A 113 0.69 16.45 -16.12
N VAL A 114 0.57 15.23 -15.63
CA VAL A 114 1.29 14.73 -14.46
C VAL A 114 2.75 14.49 -14.84
N PRO A 115 3.71 15.19 -14.21
CA PRO A 115 5.13 14.96 -14.49
C PRO A 115 5.57 13.57 -14.01
N GLU A 116 6.64 13.06 -14.61
CA GLU A 116 7.28 11.82 -14.15
C GLU A 116 7.66 11.91 -12.66
N GLY A 117 7.47 10.79 -11.95
CA GLY A 117 7.71 10.73 -10.50
C GLY A 117 6.71 11.52 -9.64
N ARG A 118 5.61 12.02 -10.21
CA ARG A 118 4.54 12.73 -9.48
C ARG A 118 3.20 12.05 -9.67
N LEU A 119 2.25 12.43 -8.81
CA LEU A 119 0.91 11.87 -8.74
C LEU A 119 -0.12 13.01 -8.69
N PHE A 120 -1.28 12.78 -9.30
CA PHE A 120 -2.47 13.60 -9.13
C PHE A 120 -3.47 12.83 -8.29
N LEU A 121 -3.83 13.38 -7.13
CA LEU A 121 -4.55 12.69 -6.07
C LEU A 121 -5.86 13.42 -5.78
N LEU A 122 -6.97 12.69 -5.66
CA LEU A 122 -8.27 13.23 -5.29
C LEU A 122 -8.84 12.49 -4.08
N GLY A 123 -9.64 13.18 -3.26
CA GLY A 123 -10.48 12.51 -2.27
C GLY A 123 -11.75 11.95 -2.91
N ASP A 124 -12.29 10.89 -2.32
CA ASP A 124 -13.54 10.26 -2.79
C ASP A 124 -14.78 11.10 -2.41
N HIS A 125 -14.69 11.87 -1.32
CA HIS A 125 -15.66 12.90 -0.95
C HIS A 125 -15.17 14.25 -1.43
N ARG A 126 -15.44 14.56 -2.70
CA ARG A 126 -14.83 15.70 -3.41
C ARG A 126 -15.00 17.04 -2.71
N SER A 127 -16.14 17.29 -2.07
CA SER A 127 -16.44 18.55 -1.37
C SER A 127 -15.74 18.71 -0.02
N SER A 128 -15.23 17.62 0.56
CA SER A 128 -14.55 17.59 1.86
C SER A 128 -13.04 17.33 1.74
N ALA A 129 -12.52 17.26 0.52
CA ALA A 129 -11.13 16.89 0.25
C ALA A 129 -10.27 18.09 -0.16
N ALA A 130 -9.26 18.42 0.66
CA ALA A 130 -8.17 19.30 0.28
C ALA A 130 -7.13 18.53 -0.57
N ASP A 131 -7.47 18.28 -1.84
CA ASP A 131 -6.70 17.40 -2.73
C ASP A 131 -5.96 18.15 -3.85
N SER A 132 -5.51 17.48 -4.92
CA SER A 132 -4.78 18.13 -6.03
C SER A 132 -5.46 19.40 -6.57
N ARG A 133 -6.80 19.47 -6.54
CA ARG A 133 -7.56 20.61 -7.05
C ARG A 133 -7.36 21.89 -6.24
N ALA A 134 -7.10 21.77 -4.94
CA ALA A 134 -6.87 22.92 -4.06
C ALA A 134 -5.50 23.58 -4.26
N PHE A 135 -4.58 22.95 -4.98
CA PHE A 135 -3.17 23.37 -5.09
C PHE A 135 -2.70 23.48 -6.54
N LEU A 136 -3.60 23.74 -7.49
CA LEU A 136 -3.28 23.77 -8.92
C LEU A 136 -2.19 24.79 -9.30
N SER A 137 -2.03 25.87 -8.52
CA SER A 137 -0.95 26.85 -8.71
C SER A 137 0.45 26.32 -8.35
N ASP A 138 0.52 25.22 -7.59
CA ASP A 138 1.76 24.56 -7.18
C ASP A 138 1.94 23.24 -7.95
N HIS A 139 2.79 23.25 -8.98
CA HIS A 139 3.07 22.08 -9.83
C HIS A 139 1.80 21.38 -10.38
N GLY A 140 0.77 22.15 -10.73
CA GLY A 140 -0.50 21.60 -11.22
C GLY A 140 -1.25 20.80 -10.15
N GLY A 141 -0.99 21.04 -8.87
CA GLY A 141 -1.60 20.32 -7.75
C GLY A 141 -1.02 18.94 -7.48
N THR A 142 -0.04 18.51 -8.29
CA THR A 142 0.57 17.18 -8.17
C THR A 142 1.49 17.08 -6.97
N LEU A 143 1.68 15.87 -6.45
CA LEU A 143 2.59 15.57 -5.35
C LEU A 143 3.71 14.64 -5.82
N PRO A 144 4.94 14.76 -5.29
CA PRO A 144 6.00 13.80 -5.61
C PRO A 144 5.60 12.43 -5.07
N ALA A 145 5.87 11.36 -5.83
CA ALA A 145 5.54 10.00 -5.41
C ALA A 145 6.31 9.58 -4.13
N SER A 146 7.42 10.25 -3.82
CA SER A 146 8.15 10.07 -2.55
C SER A 146 7.41 10.58 -1.31
N ALA A 147 6.32 11.35 -1.48
CA ALA A 147 5.44 11.74 -0.38
C ALA A 147 4.55 10.58 0.11
N ILE A 148 4.42 9.51 -0.69
CA ILE A 148 3.62 8.33 -0.33
C ILE A 148 4.32 7.55 0.78
N ARG A 149 3.57 7.20 1.82
CA ARG A 149 4.02 6.40 2.96
C ARG A 149 3.51 4.96 2.91
N GLY A 150 2.44 4.73 2.15
CA GLY A 150 1.96 3.39 1.86
C GLY A 150 0.66 3.37 1.07
N ARG A 151 0.34 2.19 0.53
CA ARG A 151 -0.92 1.88 -0.13
C ARG A 151 -1.85 1.17 0.84
N VAL A 152 -3.07 1.67 0.97
CA VAL A 152 -4.12 1.08 1.82
C VAL A 152 -4.50 -0.28 1.25
N LEU A 153 -4.54 -1.28 2.13
CA LEU A 153 -5.00 -2.62 1.79
C LEU A 153 -6.53 -2.63 1.90
N ASP A 154 -7.21 -2.96 0.81
CA ASP A 154 -8.66 -3.17 0.87
C ASP A 154 -8.97 -4.35 1.81
N GLY A 155 -9.96 -4.15 2.69
CA GLY A 155 -10.29 -5.05 3.79
C GLY A 155 -10.68 -6.47 3.34
N SER A 156 -10.91 -6.71 2.05
CA SER A 156 -11.18 -8.02 1.46
C SER A 156 -9.94 -8.92 1.34
N ALA A 157 -8.72 -8.37 1.32
CA ALA A 157 -7.49 -9.13 1.12
C ALA A 157 -6.65 -9.35 2.40
N ALA A 158 -6.78 -8.46 3.39
CA ALA A 158 -5.90 -8.44 4.56
C ALA A 158 -5.92 -9.75 5.41
N PRO A 159 -7.08 -10.39 5.70
CA PRO A 159 -7.09 -11.64 6.45
C PRO A 159 -6.46 -12.81 5.68
N GLY A 160 -6.63 -12.84 4.35
CA GLY A 160 -6.14 -13.92 3.50
C GLY A 160 -4.62 -13.94 3.37
N VAL A 161 -4.01 -12.78 3.13
CA VAL A 161 -2.55 -12.66 2.98
C VAL A 161 -1.83 -12.91 4.30
N LEU A 162 -2.32 -12.32 5.42
CA LEU A 162 -1.76 -12.58 6.75
C LEU A 162 -1.95 -14.04 7.17
N GLY A 163 -3.12 -14.62 6.90
CA GLY A 163 -3.38 -16.03 7.14
C GLY A 163 -2.42 -16.94 6.37
N ALA A 164 -2.22 -16.70 5.08
CA ALA A 164 -1.31 -17.49 4.24
C ALA A 164 0.15 -17.41 4.71
N VAL A 165 0.63 -16.22 5.10
CA VAL A 165 2.01 -16.03 5.61
C VAL A 165 2.21 -16.76 6.94
N ILE A 166 1.23 -16.71 7.85
CA ILE A 166 1.29 -17.43 9.13
C ILE A 166 1.31 -18.94 8.90
N ILE A 167 0.44 -19.45 8.02
CA ILE A 167 0.38 -20.88 7.68
C ILE A 167 1.69 -21.35 7.04
N ALA A 168 2.21 -20.63 6.05
CA ALA A 168 3.48 -20.97 5.40
C ALA A 168 4.66 -20.96 6.40
N GLY A 169 4.69 -19.98 7.31
CA GLY A 169 5.67 -19.92 8.39
C GLY A 169 5.59 -21.13 9.34
N ALA A 170 4.38 -21.52 9.75
CA ALA A 170 4.17 -22.69 10.61
C ALA A 170 4.61 -24.00 9.91
N VAL A 171 4.29 -24.16 8.62
CA VAL A 171 4.70 -25.33 7.83
C VAL A 171 6.22 -25.40 7.72
N MET A 172 6.89 -24.28 7.41
CA MET A 172 8.35 -24.22 7.33
C MET A 172 9.04 -24.59 8.65
N VAL A 173 8.49 -24.17 9.80
CA VAL A 173 9.00 -24.55 11.12
C VAL A 173 8.83 -26.05 11.36
N LEU A 174 7.65 -26.61 11.08
CA LEU A 174 7.38 -28.04 11.28
C LEU A 174 8.30 -28.92 10.41
N VAL A 175 8.49 -28.55 9.14
CA VAL A 175 9.40 -29.27 8.23
C VAL A 175 10.85 -29.16 8.72
N GLY A 176 11.29 -27.98 9.13
CA GLY A 176 12.64 -27.77 9.67
C GLY A 176 12.91 -28.59 10.93
N VAL A 177 11.95 -28.65 11.87
CA VAL A 177 12.05 -29.48 13.09
C VAL A 177 12.09 -30.96 12.73
N GLY A 178 11.23 -31.42 11.81
CA GLY A 178 11.20 -32.81 11.36
C GLY A 178 12.53 -33.26 10.73
N LEU A 179 13.08 -32.47 9.82
CA LEU A 179 14.38 -32.73 9.20
C LEU A 179 15.53 -32.70 10.22
N GLY A 180 15.48 -31.78 11.18
CA GLY A 180 16.47 -31.69 12.27
C GLY A 180 16.47 -32.93 13.17
N ILE A 181 15.29 -33.43 13.57
CA ILE A 181 15.14 -34.66 14.35
C ILE A 181 15.68 -35.86 13.56
N ALA A 182 15.31 -35.99 12.28
CA ALA A 182 15.78 -37.07 11.42
C ALA A 182 17.32 -37.07 11.31
N ALA A 183 17.92 -35.91 11.03
CA ALA A 183 19.37 -35.78 10.95
C ALA A 183 20.08 -36.12 12.27
N PHE A 184 19.50 -35.73 13.42
CA PHE A 184 20.01 -36.08 14.74
C PHE A 184 20.00 -37.59 14.99
N VAL A 185 18.90 -38.28 14.66
CA VAL A 185 18.78 -39.73 14.81
C VAL A 185 19.78 -40.47 13.92
N VAL A 186 19.91 -40.08 12.65
CA VAL A 186 20.89 -40.67 11.72
C VAL A 186 22.32 -40.50 12.24
N ARG A 187 22.70 -39.29 12.69
CA ARG A 187 24.02 -39.05 13.30
C ARG A 187 24.25 -39.91 14.55
N ARG A 188 23.24 -40.07 15.39
CA ARG A 188 23.35 -40.89 16.62
C ARG A 188 23.57 -42.36 16.29
N ARG A 189 22.86 -42.91 15.28
CA ARG A 189 23.07 -44.28 14.79
C ARG A 189 24.45 -44.46 14.15
N ALA A 190 24.91 -43.51 13.34
CA ALA A 190 26.22 -43.56 12.72
C ALA A 190 27.36 -43.58 13.76
N ARG A 191 27.24 -42.79 14.84
CA ARG A 191 28.22 -42.79 15.95
C ARG A 191 28.23 -44.11 16.74
N ALA A 192 27.07 -44.74 16.91
CA ALA A 192 26.97 -46.04 17.60
C ALA A 192 27.52 -47.21 16.76
N ALA A 193 27.60 -47.04 15.44
CA ALA A 193 28.09 -48.07 14.52
C ALA A 193 29.61 -48.06 14.29
N VAL A 194 30.35 -47.13 14.90
CA VAL A 194 31.82 -47.12 14.83
C VAL A 194 32.35 -48.21 15.77
N PRO A 195 32.98 -49.28 15.25
CA PRO A 195 33.56 -50.32 16.10
C PRO A 195 34.69 -49.75 16.96
N PRO A 196 34.91 -50.25 18.18
CA PRO A 196 36.04 -49.82 19.00
C PRO A 196 37.36 -50.07 18.26
N ALA A 197 38.31 -49.15 18.41
CA ALA A 197 39.63 -49.29 17.79
C ALA A 197 40.26 -50.63 18.21
N PRO A 198 40.85 -51.38 17.26
CA PRO A 198 41.44 -52.67 17.59
C PRO A 198 42.66 -52.48 18.51
N PRO A 199 42.93 -53.43 19.42
CA PRO A 199 43.86 -53.26 20.54
C PRO A 199 45.33 -53.05 20.15
N TRP A 200 45.69 -53.25 18.87
CA TRP A 200 47.07 -53.09 18.38
C TRP A 200 47.42 -51.66 17.94
N ALA A 201 46.47 -50.72 17.95
CA ALA A 201 46.69 -49.34 17.47
C ALA A 201 47.51 -48.42 18.40
N MET A 202 48.16 -48.94 19.44
CA MET A 202 48.93 -48.15 20.44
C MET A 202 50.38 -48.64 20.66
N GLN A 203 51.04 -49.19 19.63
CA GLN A 203 52.45 -49.54 19.72
C GLN A 203 53.27 -48.77 18.67
N VAL A 204 53.69 -47.56 19.03
CA VAL A 204 54.86 -46.84 18.48
C VAL A 204 55.59 -46.20 19.64
#